data_AF-V5I2K6-F1
#
_entry.id   AF-V5I2K6-F1
#
_cell.length_a   1.000
_cell.length_b   1.000
_cell.length_c   1.000
_cell.angle_alpha   90.00
_cell.angle_beta   90.00
_cell.angle_gamma   90.00
#
_symmetry.space_group_name_H-M   'P 1'
#
loop_
_entity.id
_entity.type
_entity.pdbx_description
1 polymer ?
#
loop_
_entity_poly.entity_id
_entity_poly.type
_entity_poly.pdbx_seq_one_letter_code
_entity_poly.pdbx_strand_id
1 'polypeptide(L)'
;QSSDRLKLLYPTVNEEETPLPRSWSPKDKFTYIGLSQNNLRVHYKGIGKNHKDAASVRATHPIPAACGLYYFEVKIVSKGRDGYMGVGLSAQGVNMNRLPGWDKHSYGYHGDDGHSFCSSGTGQPYGPTFTTGDVIGCGVNLIDNLCFYTKNGHNLGVAFTDLPPNLYPTVGLQTPGEVVDANFGQSPFVFDIEDMMKELRMRTRTTIERFPVNDKQGEWQTTLHRIVQTYLVHHGYCATAEAFALSTGQSFDEDLSSIKNRQRIQKLVLAGRMGEAIETTQKLVPGSARGQPKPAVPAALPPVLSRW
;
A
#
# COMPACT_ATOMS: atom_id res chain seq x y z
N GLN A 1 24.04 7.90 8.23
CA GLN A 1 22.56 7.87 8.32
C GLN A 1 22.10 6.74 7.41
N SER A 2 21.57 5.66 7.98
CA SER A 2 21.06 4.53 7.19
C SER A 2 19.80 5.02 6.45
N SER A 3 19.86 5.00 5.11
CA SER A 3 18.69 5.17 4.26
C SER A 3 17.59 4.22 4.74
N ASP A 4 16.39 4.73 5.04
CA ASP A 4 15.25 3.92 5.47
C ASP A 4 14.83 3.03 4.29
N ARG A 5 15.38 1.80 4.23
CA ARG A 5 15.17 0.82 3.15
C ARG A 5 13.68 0.57 2.89
N LEU A 6 12.85 0.66 3.92
CA LEU A 6 11.40 0.51 3.78
C LEU A 6 10.78 1.63 2.94
N LYS A 7 11.29 2.87 3.00
CA LYS A 7 10.82 3.96 2.13
C LYS A 7 11.19 3.74 0.66
N LEU A 8 12.27 3.02 0.38
CA LEU A 8 12.65 2.66 -0.99
C LEU A 8 11.75 1.56 -1.55
N LEU A 9 11.46 0.54 -0.73
CA LEU A 9 10.59 -0.57 -1.11
C LEU A 9 9.12 -0.12 -1.22
N TYR A 10 8.66 0.69 -0.28
CA TYR A 10 7.25 1.07 -0.09
C TYR A 10 7.06 2.60 -0.08
N PRO A 11 7.42 3.31 -1.17
CA PRO A 11 7.41 4.78 -1.22
C PRO A 11 6.00 5.39 -1.11
N THR A 12 4.96 4.61 -1.38
CA THR A 12 3.55 5.00 -1.37
C THR A 12 2.87 4.80 -0.02
N VAL A 13 3.55 4.21 0.97
CA VAL A 13 2.98 3.95 2.29
C VAL A 13 3.13 5.18 3.18
N ASN A 14 2.00 5.70 3.67
CA ASN A 14 2.00 6.68 4.76
C ASN A 14 2.08 5.94 6.11
N GLU A 15 3.27 5.87 6.71
CA GLU A 15 3.48 5.19 7.99
C GLU A 15 2.82 5.89 9.19
N GLU A 16 2.35 7.13 9.06
CA GLU A 16 1.56 7.80 10.12
C GLU A 16 0.11 7.25 10.17
N GLU A 17 -0.45 6.87 9.01
CA GLU A 17 -1.80 6.29 8.90
C GLU A 17 -1.77 4.77 9.01
N THR A 18 -0.83 4.13 8.30
CA THR A 18 -0.70 2.67 8.19
C THR A 18 0.75 2.26 8.40
N PRO A 19 1.20 2.13 9.66
CA PRO A 19 2.59 1.78 9.96
C PRO A 19 2.97 0.41 9.40
N LEU A 20 4.21 0.28 8.92
CA LEU A 20 4.72 -1.01 8.46
C LEU A 20 5.03 -1.95 9.63
N PRO A 21 4.88 -3.28 9.46
CA PRO A 21 5.42 -4.24 10.41
C PRO A 21 6.95 -4.19 10.42
N ARG A 22 7.54 -3.86 11.57
CA ARG A 22 9.00 -3.74 11.76
C ARG A 22 9.56 -4.73 12.79
N SER A 23 8.71 -5.46 13.50
CA SER A 23 9.12 -6.49 14.47
C SER A 23 7.94 -7.41 14.83
N TRP A 24 8.23 -8.50 15.54
CA TRP A 24 7.22 -9.35 16.14
C TRP A 24 6.53 -8.66 17.34
N SER A 25 5.23 -8.87 17.49
CA SER A 25 4.47 -8.27 18.57
C SER A 25 4.75 -8.95 19.91
N PRO A 26 5.21 -8.23 20.95
CA PRO A 26 5.36 -8.81 22.29
C PRO A 26 4.01 -9.13 22.95
N LYS A 27 2.92 -8.52 22.46
CA LYS A 27 1.55 -8.68 22.98
C LYS A 27 0.76 -9.73 22.19
N ASP A 28 0.93 -9.76 20.88
CA ASP A 28 0.13 -10.59 19.97
C ASP A 28 0.86 -11.88 19.58
N LYS A 29 1.03 -12.73 20.58
CA LYS A 29 1.73 -14.01 20.47
C LYS A 29 1.21 -14.99 21.49
N PHE A 30 1.39 -16.28 21.24
CA PHE A 30 1.12 -17.29 22.25
C PHE A 30 2.19 -17.32 23.36
N THR A 31 1.85 -17.89 24.51
CA THR A 31 2.69 -17.88 25.71
C THR A 31 3.99 -18.68 25.53
N TYR A 32 3.98 -19.70 24.67
CA TYR A 32 5.16 -20.52 24.33
C TYR A 32 6.13 -19.87 23.35
N ILE A 33 5.84 -18.65 22.89
CA ILE A 33 6.80 -17.85 22.10
C ILE A 33 7.58 -16.92 23.02
N GLY A 34 8.91 -16.98 22.94
CA GLY A 34 9.82 -15.97 23.44
C GLY A 34 10.38 -15.11 22.31
N LEU A 35 10.63 -13.83 22.61
CA LEU A 35 11.19 -12.86 21.67
C LEU A 35 12.53 -12.34 22.20
N SER A 36 13.47 -12.05 21.30
CA SER A 36 14.77 -11.45 21.60
C SER A 36 15.27 -10.65 20.38
N GLN A 37 16.47 -10.05 20.46
CA GLN A 37 17.06 -9.28 19.36
C GLN A 37 16.12 -8.19 18.83
N ASN A 38 15.68 -7.29 19.71
CA ASN A 38 14.72 -6.23 19.39
C ASN A 38 13.40 -6.77 18.79
N ASN A 39 12.92 -7.90 19.31
CA ASN A 39 11.73 -8.62 18.84
C ASN A 39 11.81 -9.10 17.39
N LEU A 40 13.01 -9.35 16.85
CA LEU A 40 13.18 -9.96 15.53
C LEU A 40 13.43 -11.47 15.60
N ARG A 41 14.01 -11.94 16.71
CA ARG A 41 14.26 -13.36 16.97
C ARG A 41 13.11 -13.98 17.75
N VAL A 42 12.56 -15.07 17.21
CA VAL A 42 11.52 -15.89 17.82
C VAL A 42 12.14 -17.21 18.26
N HIS A 43 11.84 -17.64 19.49
CA HIS A 43 12.25 -18.96 19.98
C HIS A 43 11.10 -19.66 20.69
N TYR A 44 11.00 -20.98 20.48
CA TYR A 44 10.02 -21.81 21.14
C TYR A 44 10.46 -22.15 22.56
N LYS A 45 9.57 -21.98 23.53
CA LYS A 45 9.80 -22.26 24.96
C LYS A 45 8.70 -23.11 25.61
N GLY A 46 7.85 -23.75 24.80
CA GLY A 46 6.87 -24.73 25.26
C GLY A 46 7.46 -26.12 25.41
N ILE A 47 6.61 -27.11 25.73
CA ILE A 47 7.02 -28.51 25.89
C ILE A 47 7.13 -29.22 24.53
N GLY A 48 6.22 -28.90 23.59
CA GLY A 48 6.20 -29.44 22.24
C GLY A 48 5.98 -30.95 22.18
N LYS A 49 5.00 -31.51 22.90
CA LYS A 49 4.69 -32.94 22.86
C LYS A 49 3.83 -33.33 21.67
N ASN A 50 2.91 -32.45 21.27
CA ASN A 50 2.00 -32.68 20.15
C ASN A 50 1.55 -31.36 19.52
N HIS A 51 0.71 -31.45 18.47
CA HIS A 51 0.21 -30.29 17.72
C HIS A 51 -0.57 -29.26 18.57
N LYS A 52 -1.03 -29.60 19.78
CA LYS A 52 -1.71 -28.66 20.69
C LYS A 52 -0.74 -27.71 21.41
N ASP A 53 0.55 -27.98 21.28
CA ASP A 53 1.62 -27.15 21.83
C ASP A 53 2.20 -26.18 20.77
N ALA A 54 1.59 -26.10 19.58
CA ALA A 54 1.95 -25.15 18.53
C ALA A 54 1.74 -23.70 19.00
N ALA A 55 2.64 -22.81 18.63
CA ALA A 55 2.63 -21.45 19.12
C ALA A 55 3.05 -20.48 18.02
N SER A 56 2.26 -19.43 17.81
CA SER A 56 2.51 -18.41 16.80
C SER A 56 2.67 -17.01 17.38
N VAL A 57 3.24 -16.13 16.57
CA VAL A 57 3.34 -14.70 16.81
C VAL A 57 3.05 -13.93 15.52
N ARG A 58 2.25 -12.87 15.63
CA ARG A 58 2.05 -11.88 14.56
C ARG A 58 3.04 -10.74 14.66
N ALA A 59 3.31 -10.07 13.55
CA ALA A 59 4.03 -8.79 13.56
C ALA A 59 3.22 -7.70 14.29
N THR A 60 3.85 -6.55 14.56
CA THR A 60 3.18 -5.44 15.26
C THR A 60 2.03 -4.80 14.50
N HIS A 61 2.05 -4.85 13.17
CA HIS A 61 1.07 -4.19 12.29
C HIS A 61 0.66 -5.11 11.13
N PRO A 62 -0.54 -4.95 10.57
CA PRO A 62 -0.91 -5.61 9.33
C PRO A 62 -0.12 -5.01 8.16
N ILE A 63 -0.08 -5.72 7.05
CA ILE A 63 0.54 -5.24 5.82
C ILE A 63 -0.36 -4.14 5.21
N PRO A 64 0.14 -2.90 5.04
CA PRO A 64 -0.62 -1.85 4.37
C PRO A 64 -0.88 -2.17 2.90
N ALA A 65 -2.13 -2.00 2.44
CA ALA A 65 -2.51 -2.19 1.03
C ALA A 65 -1.64 -1.34 0.06
N ALA A 66 -1.23 -0.15 0.51
CA ALA A 66 -0.38 0.76 -0.25
C ALA A 66 1.03 0.22 -0.55
N CYS A 67 1.44 -0.93 0.00
CA CYS A 67 2.69 -1.58 -0.39
C CYS A 67 2.68 -2.04 -1.86
N GLY A 68 1.51 -2.41 -2.40
CA GLY A 68 1.38 -3.08 -3.70
C GLY A 68 1.91 -4.51 -3.68
N LEU A 69 3.23 -4.67 -3.49
CA LEU A 69 3.90 -5.94 -3.22
C LEU A 69 4.65 -5.81 -1.90
N TYR A 70 4.26 -6.54 -0.86
CA TYR A 70 4.99 -6.60 0.41
C TYR A 70 5.86 -7.86 0.50
N TYR A 71 6.99 -7.79 1.22
CA TYR A 71 7.92 -8.92 1.33
C TYR A 71 8.67 -8.92 2.66
N PHE A 72 8.83 -10.10 3.25
CA PHE A 72 9.68 -10.32 4.43
C PHE A 72 10.36 -11.68 4.34
N GLU A 73 11.49 -11.82 5.01
CA GLU A 73 12.25 -13.08 5.10
C GLU A 73 12.35 -13.58 6.53
N VAL A 74 12.40 -14.89 6.67
CA VAL A 74 12.59 -15.60 7.93
C VAL A 74 13.78 -16.55 7.77
N LYS A 75 14.85 -16.28 8.52
CA LYS A 75 16.01 -17.16 8.63
C LYS A 75 15.74 -18.24 9.67
N ILE A 76 15.89 -19.50 9.29
CA ILE A 76 15.84 -20.61 10.26
C ILE A 76 17.20 -20.67 10.96
N VAL A 77 17.24 -20.19 12.20
CA VAL A 77 18.46 -20.20 13.04
C VAL A 77 18.70 -21.60 13.57
N SER A 78 17.64 -22.30 13.97
CA SER A 78 17.68 -23.69 14.42
C SER A 78 16.33 -24.33 14.17
N LYS A 79 16.30 -25.51 13.54
CA LYS A 79 15.09 -26.33 13.43
C LYS A 79 14.66 -26.97 14.74
N GLY A 80 15.45 -26.86 15.80
CA GLY A 80 15.18 -27.56 17.05
C GLY A 80 15.11 -29.07 16.89
N ARG A 81 14.16 -29.69 17.59
CA ARG A 81 14.00 -31.14 17.59
C ARG A 81 13.44 -31.66 16.25
N ASP A 82 12.25 -31.22 15.88
CA ASP A 82 11.52 -31.79 14.73
C ASP A 82 11.40 -30.82 13.55
N GLY A 83 11.48 -29.50 13.79
CA GLY A 83 11.40 -28.48 12.74
C GLY A 83 9.98 -28.20 12.26
N TYR A 84 8.99 -28.34 13.14
CA TYR A 84 7.58 -28.02 12.89
C TYR A 84 7.35 -26.51 12.94
N MET A 85 7.88 -25.84 11.91
CA MET A 85 7.90 -24.39 11.79
C MET A 85 7.03 -23.97 10.60
N GLY A 86 6.11 -23.05 10.82
CA GLY A 86 5.29 -22.44 9.77
C GLY A 86 5.64 -20.97 9.57
N VAL A 87 5.82 -20.55 8.32
CA VAL A 87 6.00 -19.14 7.92
C VAL A 87 4.78 -18.73 7.09
N GLY A 88 4.19 -17.57 7.35
CA GLY A 88 3.12 -17.06 6.51
C GLY A 88 2.37 -15.87 7.09
N LEU A 89 1.04 -15.94 7.04
CA LEU A 89 0.14 -14.82 7.26
C LEU A 89 -1.04 -15.22 8.16
N SER A 90 -1.56 -14.27 8.93
CA SER A 90 -2.83 -14.45 9.65
C SER A 90 -3.56 -13.12 9.83
N ALA A 91 -4.89 -13.17 9.84
CA ALA A 91 -5.72 -12.03 10.21
C ALA A 91 -5.64 -11.75 11.72
N GLN A 92 -6.04 -10.54 12.11
CA GLN A 92 -6.17 -10.17 13.51
C GLN A 92 -7.13 -11.11 14.24
N GLY A 93 -6.78 -11.50 15.47
CA GLY A 93 -7.65 -12.33 16.32
C GLY A 93 -7.66 -13.82 16.01
N VAL A 94 -6.99 -14.28 14.95
CA VAL A 94 -6.74 -15.72 14.73
C VAL A 94 -6.02 -16.29 15.94
N ASN A 95 -6.40 -17.51 16.34
CA ASN A 95 -5.82 -18.22 17.49
C ASN A 95 -4.31 -18.46 17.30
N MET A 96 -3.50 -17.98 18.25
CA MET A 96 -2.04 -18.12 18.21
C MET A 96 -1.54 -19.46 18.79
N ASN A 97 -2.38 -20.31 19.36
CA ASN A 97 -2.02 -21.67 19.78
C ASN A 97 -2.10 -22.69 18.63
N ARG A 98 -1.60 -22.27 17.45
CA ARG A 98 -1.71 -22.97 16.16
C ARG A 98 -0.54 -22.57 15.29
N LEU A 99 -0.14 -23.40 14.33
CA LEU A 99 0.76 -22.98 13.25
C LEU A 99 -0.02 -22.17 12.18
N PRO A 100 0.63 -21.24 11.46
CA PRO A 100 0.00 -20.48 10.39
C PRO A 100 -0.61 -21.41 9.34
N GLY A 101 -1.82 -21.11 8.89
CA GLY A 101 -2.52 -21.89 7.87
C GLY A 101 -3.58 -22.85 8.41
N TRP A 102 -3.49 -23.30 9.66
CA TRP A 102 -4.38 -24.33 10.20
C TRP A 102 -5.81 -23.86 10.48
N ASP A 103 -5.98 -22.57 10.77
CA ASP A 103 -7.26 -21.97 11.12
C ASP A 103 -7.71 -20.98 10.04
N LYS A 104 -9.02 -20.69 10.00
CA LYS A 104 -9.61 -19.73 9.05
C LYS A 104 -8.90 -18.38 9.10
N HIS A 105 -8.71 -17.79 7.93
CA HIS A 105 -7.99 -16.51 7.73
C HIS A 105 -6.52 -16.57 8.16
N SER A 106 -5.93 -17.76 8.08
CA SER A 106 -4.49 -17.97 8.23
C SER A 106 -3.95 -18.81 7.08
N TYR A 107 -2.70 -18.55 6.73
CA TYR A 107 -2.03 -19.08 5.55
C TYR A 107 -0.58 -19.38 5.93
N GLY A 108 -0.05 -20.55 5.60
CA GLY A 108 1.30 -20.93 6.02
C GLY A 108 1.99 -21.95 5.14
N TYR A 109 3.32 -21.88 5.10
CA TYR A 109 4.22 -22.84 4.47
C TYR A 109 5.10 -23.48 5.55
N HIS A 110 5.07 -24.82 5.63
CA HIS A 110 5.63 -25.57 6.77
C HIS A 110 6.93 -26.29 6.39
N GLY A 111 7.87 -26.31 7.34
CA GLY A 111 9.26 -26.72 7.08
C GLY A 111 9.49 -28.22 7.03
N ASP A 112 8.71 -28.99 7.79
CA ASP A 112 8.88 -30.44 7.94
C ASP A 112 8.36 -31.24 6.74
N ASP A 113 7.30 -30.77 6.09
CA ASP A 113 6.65 -31.45 4.97
C ASP A 113 6.70 -30.66 3.65
N GLY A 114 7.07 -29.38 3.68
CA GLY A 114 7.07 -28.50 2.51
C GLY A 114 5.67 -28.12 2.01
N HIS A 115 4.62 -28.39 2.80
CA HIS A 115 3.24 -28.16 2.38
C HIS A 115 2.79 -26.73 2.66
N SER A 116 1.82 -26.28 1.85
CA SER A 116 1.06 -25.06 2.08
C SER A 116 -0.26 -25.36 2.78
N PHE A 117 -0.65 -24.52 3.73
CA PHE A 117 -1.86 -24.64 4.53
C PHE A 117 -2.68 -23.37 4.34
N CYS A 118 -3.85 -23.49 3.71
CA CYS A 118 -4.73 -22.38 3.36
C CYS A 118 -6.03 -22.47 4.16
N SER A 119 -6.08 -21.81 5.32
CA SER A 119 -7.26 -21.81 6.20
C SER A 119 -7.82 -23.21 6.52
N SER A 120 -6.93 -24.20 6.63
CA SER A 120 -7.23 -25.62 6.77
C SER A 120 -6.09 -26.34 7.49
N GLY A 121 -6.44 -27.29 8.38
CA GLY A 121 -5.46 -28.18 9.00
C GLY A 121 -4.88 -29.23 8.06
N THR A 122 -5.39 -29.34 6.83
CA THR A 122 -4.87 -30.25 5.81
C THR A 122 -3.99 -29.48 4.83
N GLY A 123 -2.69 -29.79 4.82
CA GLY A 123 -1.73 -29.20 3.91
C GLY A 123 -1.86 -29.74 2.48
N GLN A 124 -1.36 -28.98 1.51
CA GLN A 124 -1.21 -29.39 0.11
C GLN A 124 0.27 -29.32 -0.30
N PRO A 125 0.77 -30.27 -1.12
CA PRO A 125 2.12 -30.19 -1.65
C PRO A 125 2.35 -28.84 -2.34
N TYR A 126 3.45 -28.17 -2.01
CA TYR A 126 3.74 -26.83 -2.53
C TYR A 126 5.22 -26.66 -2.86
N GLY A 127 6.08 -26.76 -1.85
CA GLY A 127 7.50 -26.49 -1.98
C GLY A 127 8.36 -27.59 -1.36
N PRO A 128 9.69 -27.44 -1.41
CA PRO A 128 10.60 -28.33 -0.68
C PRO A 128 10.43 -28.15 0.85
N THR A 129 10.96 -29.07 1.64
CA THR A 129 11.12 -28.85 3.10
C THR A 129 12.17 -27.77 3.36
N PHE A 130 12.21 -27.22 4.59
CA PHE A 130 13.24 -26.27 5.00
C PHE A 130 13.70 -26.48 6.45
N THR A 131 14.95 -26.13 6.73
CA THR A 131 15.64 -26.47 7.99
C THR A 131 16.64 -25.40 8.39
N THR A 132 17.38 -25.64 9.48
CA THR A 132 18.49 -24.81 9.97
C THR A 132 19.37 -24.33 8.82
N GLY A 133 19.55 -23.00 8.72
CA GLY A 133 20.35 -22.37 7.69
C GLY A 133 19.58 -21.92 6.46
N ASP A 134 18.34 -22.35 6.24
CA ASP A 134 17.51 -21.85 5.15
C ASP A 134 16.95 -20.45 5.44
N VAL A 135 16.71 -19.68 4.38
CA VAL A 135 15.96 -18.41 4.40
C VAL A 135 14.68 -18.59 3.61
N ILE A 136 13.55 -18.38 4.27
CA ILE A 136 12.21 -18.47 3.68
C ILE A 136 11.62 -17.07 3.58
N GLY A 137 11.37 -16.63 2.35
CA GLY A 137 10.68 -15.36 2.09
C GLY A 137 9.20 -15.59 1.84
N CYS A 138 8.39 -14.59 2.18
CA CYS A 138 6.96 -14.55 1.93
C CYS A 138 6.62 -13.23 1.26
N GLY A 139 6.19 -13.31 0.00
CA GLY A 139 5.77 -12.17 -0.82
C GLY A 139 4.26 -12.13 -0.95
N VAL A 140 3.69 -10.93 -0.75
CA VAL A 140 2.24 -10.69 -0.78
C VAL A 140 1.95 -9.60 -1.80
N ASN A 141 1.37 -9.99 -2.93
CA ASN A 141 0.88 -9.06 -3.93
C ASN A 141 -0.57 -8.68 -3.56
N LEU A 142 -0.73 -7.44 -3.10
CA LEU A 142 -1.99 -6.85 -2.64
C LEU A 142 -2.84 -6.30 -3.80
N ILE A 143 -2.30 -6.30 -5.02
CA ILE A 143 -3.04 -5.93 -6.24
C ILE A 143 -3.81 -7.15 -6.74
N ASP A 144 -3.13 -8.28 -6.87
CA ASP A 144 -3.70 -9.54 -7.37
C ASP A 144 -4.20 -10.47 -6.23
N ASN A 145 -4.08 -10.03 -4.97
CA ASN A 145 -4.43 -10.78 -3.76
C ASN A 145 -3.82 -12.19 -3.69
N LEU A 146 -2.54 -12.30 -4.04
CA LEU A 146 -1.80 -13.56 -4.05
C LEU A 146 -0.59 -13.55 -3.11
N CYS A 147 -0.20 -14.73 -2.65
CA CYS A 147 1.02 -14.94 -1.88
C CYS A 147 1.89 -16.01 -2.54
N PHE A 148 3.19 -15.76 -2.56
CA PHE A 148 4.22 -16.70 -2.98
C PHE A 148 5.31 -16.77 -1.91
N TYR A 149 6.05 -17.87 -1.90
CA TYR A 149 7.22 -18.01 -1.04
C TYR A 149 8.49 -18.07 -1.87
N THR A 150 9.60 -17.81 -1.22
CA THR A 150 10.94 -18.01 -1.78
C THR A 150 11.77 -18.84 -0.81
N LYS A 151 12.66 -19.68 -1.32
CA LYS A 151 13.67 -20.38 -0.52
C LYS A 151 15.05 -20.01 -1.01
N ASN A 152 15.88 -19.47 -0.13
CA ASN A 152 17.28 -19.12 -0.41
C ASN A 152 17.44 -18.27 -1.69
N GLY A 153 16.56 -17.30 -1.89
CA GLY A 153 16.59 -16.41 -3.06
C GLY A 153 15.91 -16.96 -4.32
N HIS A 154 15.26 -18.12 -4.27
CA HIS A 154 14.52 -18.69 -5.40
C HIS A 154 13.01 -18.66 -5.16
N ASN A 155 12.24 -18.13 -6.11
CA ASN A 155 10.78 -18.10 -6.06
C ASN A 155 10.19 -19.52 -6.24
N LEU A 156 9.27 -19.91 -5.36
CA LEU A 156 8.61 -21.22 -5.35
C LEU A 156 7.24 -21.21 -6.05
N GLY A 157 6.81 -20.06 -6.59
CA GLY A 157 5.50 -19.90 -7.22
C GLY A 157 4.40 -19.56 -6.23
N VAL A 158 3.19 -19.34 -6.76
CA VAL A 158 2.02 -18.91 -5.98
C VAL A 158 1.55 -20.05 -5.06
N ALA A 159 1.44 -19.76 -3.77
CA ALA A 159 0.90 -20.67 -2.77
C ALA A 159 -0.60 -20.43 -2.53
N PHE A 160 -1.02 -19.15 -2.50
CA PHE A 160 -2.38 -18.76 -2.17
C PHE A 160 -2.88 -17.66 -3.10
N THR A 161 -4.17 -17.72 -3.42
CA THR A 161 -4.93 -16.69 -4.14
C THR A 161 -6.06 -16.18 -3.24
N ASP A 162 -6.74 -15.12 -3.67
CA ASP A 162 -7.95 -14.59 -3.02
C ASP A 162 -7.73 -14.23 -1.54
N LEU A 163 -6.54 -13.72 -1.23
CA LEU A 163 -6.19 -13.33 0.14
C LEU A 163 -7.04 -12.16 0.62
N PRO A 164 -7.55 -12.20 1.86
CA PRO A 164 -8.19 -11.05 2.48
C PRO A 164 -7.15 -9.94 2.75
N PRO A 165 -7.59 -8.68 2.85
CA PRO A 165 -6.72 -7.57 3.24
C PRO A 165 -6.33 -7.65 4.72
N ASN A 166 -5.42 -6.76 5.14
CA ASN A 166 -5.02 -6.56 6.54
C ASN A 166 -4.44 -7.81 7.24
N LEU A 167 -3.73 -8.64 6.47
CA LEU A 167 -2.99 -9.78 7.02
C LEU A 167 -1.70 -9.34 7.69
N TYR A 168 -1.32 -10.06 8.74
CA TYR A 168 -0.08 -9.87 9.49
C TYR A 168 0.93 -10.93 9.08
N PRO A 169 2.21 -10.56 8.86
CA PRO A 169 3.29 -11.54 8.89
C PRO A 169 3.19 -12.36 10.17
N THR A 170 3.35 -13.67 10.04
CA THR A 170 3.17 -14.62 11.15
C THR A 170 4.20 -15.74 11.03
N VAL A 171 4.81 -16.12 12.15
CA VAL A 171 5.57 -17.37 12.26
C VAL A 171 5.00 -18.21 13.40
N GLY A 172 5.02 -19.52 13.21
CA GLY A 172 4.67 -20.48 14.25
C GLY A 172 5.74 -21.53 14.43
N LEU A 173 5.94 -21.94 15.68
CA LEU A 173 6.89 -22.95 16.13
C LEU A 173 6.15 -23.94 17.03
N GLN A 174 6.65 -25.17 17.16
CA GLN A 174 5.99 -26.21 17.94
C GLN A 174 6.96 -27.06 18.77
N THR A 175 8.24 -27.15 18.43
CA THR A 175 9.16 -28.08 19.14
C THR A 175 10.35 -27.38 19.81
N PRO A 176 10.86 -27.94 20.93
CA PRO A 176 11.98 -27.34 21.65
C PRO A 176 13.21 -27.11 20.76
N GLY A 177 13.85 -25.96 20.97
CA GLY A 177 15.07 -25.57 20.25
C GLY A 177 14.83 -24.91 18.89
N GLU A 178 13.58 -24.78 18.45
CA GLU A 178 13.24 -24.02 17.24
C GLU A 178 13.48 -22.53 17.46
N VAL A 179 14.24 -21.92 16.54
CA VAL A 179 14.60 -20.50 16.56
C VAL A 179 14.61 -19.96 15.15
N VAL A 180 13.96 -18.81 14.95
CA VAL A 180 13.93 -18.11 13.66
C VAL A 180 14.17 -16.61 13.84
N ASP A 181 14.78 -15.97 12.84
CA ASP A 181 14.98 -14.52 12.78
C ASP A 181 14.19 -13.92 11.63
N ALA A 182 13.48 -12.82 11.87
CA ALA A 182 12.80 -12.08 10.81
C ALA A 182 13.65 -10.93 10.28
N ASN A 183 13.62 -10.76 8.96
CA ASN A 183 13.99 -9.55 8.27
C ASN A 183 12.72 -8.96 7.65
N PHE A 184 12.24 -7.85 8.20
CA PHE A 184 11.12 -7.06 7.67
C PHE A 184 11.60 -5.97 6.70
N GLY A 185 12.87 -6.00 6.29
CA GLY A 185 13.52 -5.00 5.44
C GLY A 185 14.55 -4.13 6.17
N GLN A 186 14.95 -4.49 7.40
CA GLN A 186 16.07 -3.86 8.09
C GLN A 186 17.42 -4.20 7.45
N SER A 187 17.50 -5.36 6.79
CA SER A 187 18.69 -5.85 6.08
C SER A 187 18.35 -6.14 4.60
N PRO A 188 19.35 -6.19 3.70
CA PRO A 188 19.14 -6.71 2.35
C PRO A 188 18.49 -8.10 2.38
N PHE A 189 17.57 -8.34 1.45
CA PHE A 189 16.94 -9.64 1.29
C PHE A 189 17.85 -10.58 0.49
N VAL A 190 17.70 -11.88 0.68
CA VAL A 190 18.35 -12.89 -0.16
C VAL A 190 17.69 -12.94 -1.54
N PHE A 191 16.36 -12.81 -1.60
CA PHE A 191 15.63 -12.66 -2.86
C PHE A 191 15.73 -11.23 -3.41
N ASP A 192 15.93 -11.09 -4.71
CA ASP A 192 15.90 -9.79 -5.40
C ASP A 192 14.44 -9.30 -5.60
N ILE A 193 13.83 -8.89 -4.49
CA ILE A 193 12.48 -8.34 -4.50
C ILE A 193 12.39 -7.00 -5.26
N GLU A 194 13.50 -6.26 -5.34
CA GLU A 194 13.54 -4.93 -5.96
C GLU A 194 13.34 -5.04 -7.47
N ASP A 195 13.90 -6.07 -8.10
CA ASP A 195 13.68 -6.36 -9.52
C ASP A 195 12.20 -6.71 -9.81
N MET A 196 11.61 -7.60 -9.00
CA MET A 196 10.19 -7.97 -9.13
C MET A 196 9.25 -6.76 -8.91
N MET A 197 9.57 -5.88 -7.95
CA MET A 197 8.82 -4.65 -7.72
C MET A 197 8.91 -3.69 -8.93
N LYS A 198 10.09 -3.58 -9.56
CA LYS A 198 10.26 -2.77 -10.78
C LYS A 198 9.44 -3.34 -11.94
N GLU A 199 9.48 -4.66 -12.14
CA GLU A 199 8.69 -5.33 -13.18
C GLU A 199 7.19 -5.08 -13.00
N LEU A 200 6.67 -5.27 -11.77
CA LEU A 200 5.28 -4.98 -11.45
C LEU A 200 4.91 -3.52 -11.74
N ARG A 201 5.72 -2.55 -11.29
CA ARG A 201 5.49 -1.13 -11.56
C ARG A 201 5.47 -0.83 -13.07
N MET A 202 6.40 -1.40 -13.84
CA MET A 202 6.43 -1.23 -15.30
C MET A 202 5.20 -1.83 -15.98
N ARG A 203 4.79 -3.04 -15.56
CA ARG A 203 3.58 -3.69 -16.08
C ARG A 203 2.33 -2.88 -15.76
N THR A 204 2.15 -2.46 -14.51
CA THR A 204 1.02 -1.63 -14.09
C THR A 204 0.98 -0.32 -14.86
N ARG A 205 2.11 0.38 -15.01
CA ARG A 205 2.20 1.61 -15.79
C ARG A 205 1.80 1.39 -17.25
N THR A 206 2.32 0.33 -17.88
CA THR A 206 1.99 -0.01 -19.27
C THR A 206 0.50 -0.30 -19.43
N THR A 207 -0.11 -1.00 -18.47
CA THR A 207 -1.56 -1.25 -18.46
C THR A 207 -2.37 0.04 -18.37
N ILE A 208 -1.96 0.97 -17.50
CA ILE A 208 -2.62 2.28 -17.36
C ILE A 208 -2.49 3.09 -18.65
N GLU A 209 -1.28 3.19 -19.21
CA GLU A 209 -1.02 3.96 -20.43
C GLU A 209 -1.75 3.40 -21.66
N ARG A 210 -1.98 2.09 -21.71
CA ARG A 210 -2.71 1.41 -22.79
C ARG A 210 -4.18 1.17 -22.47
N PHE A 211 -4.66 1.63 -21.31
CA PHE A 211 -6.04 1.37 -20.90
C PHE A 211 -6.98 2.05 -21.91
N PRO A 212 -7.91 1.29 -22.54
CA PRO A 212 -8.76 1.85 -23.56
C PRO A 212 -9.69 2.89 -22.93
N VAL A 213 -9.46 4.15 -23.27
CA VAL A 213 -10.43 5.21 -23.01
C VAL A 213 -11.52 5.06 -24.07
N ASN A 214 -12.78 4.99 -23.65
CA ASN A 214 -13.91 4.82 -24.55
C ASN A 214 -14.16 6.14 -25.30
N ASP A 215 -13.28 6.47 -26.25
CA ASP A 215 -13.34 7.69 -27.04
C ASP A 215 -14.25 7.48 -28.25
N LYS A 216 -15.55 7.64 -28.02
CA LYS A 216 -16.49 7.74 -29.13
C LYS A 216 -16.19 9.06 -29.85
N GLN A 217 -15.51 8.98 -30.99
CA GLN A 217 -15.40 10.09 -31.95
C GLN A 217 -14.65 11.35 -31.46
N GLY A 218 -13.64 11.24 -30.59
CA GLY A 218 -12.83 12.39 -30.16
C GLY A 218 -13.47 13.26 -29.05
N GLU A 219 -14.50 12.73 -28.39
CA GLU A 219 -15.12 13.33 -27.20
C GLU A 219 -14.08 13.60 -26.10
N TRP A 220 -13.10 12.71 -25.91
CA TRP A 220 -12.06 12.90 -24.91
C TRP A 220 -11.14 14.07 -25.22
N GLN A 221 -10.71 14.19 -26.49
CA GLN A 221 -9.87 15.30 -26.94
C GLN A 221 -10.59 16.64 -26.77
N THR A 222 -11.88 16.68 -27.15
CA THR A 222 -12.75 17.85 -26.98
C THR A 222 -12.91 18.19 -25.49
N THR A 223 -13.07 17.17 -24.64
CA THR A 223 -13.18 17.35 -23.19
C THR A 223 -11.89 17.89 -22.58
N LEU A 224 -10.72 17.37 -22.99
CA LEU A 224 -9.41 17.89 -22.57
C LEU A 224 -9.23 19.34 -22.99
N HIS A 225 -9.51 19.67 -24.25
CA HIS A 225 -9.45 21.05 -24.74
C HIS A 225 -10.37 21.96 -23.92
N ARG A 226 -11.59 21.52 -23.61
CA ARG A 226 -12.53 22.27 -22.78
C ARG A 226 -12.01 22.48 -21.35
N ILE A 227 -11.40 21.47 -20.73
CA ILE A 227 -10.81 21.58 -19.37
C ILE A 227 -9.66 22.60 -19.37
N VAL A 228 -8.77 22.55 -20.36
CA VAL A 228 -7.67 23.53 -20.49
C VAL A 228 -8.24 24.92 -20.72
N GLN A 229 -9.23 25.07 -21.60
CA GLN A 229 -9.87 26.35 -21.89
C GLN A 229 -10.52 26.96 -20.65
N THR A 230 -11.30 26.19 -19.89
CA THR A 230 -11.96 26.70 -18.67
C THR A 230 -10.95 27.08 -17.59
N TYR A 231 -9.84 26.33 -17.45
CA TYR A 231 -8.75 26.72 -16.57
C TYR A 231 -8.11 28.06 -16.98
N LEU A 232 -7.79 28.23 -18.26
CA LEU A 232 -7.19 29.46 -18.78
C LEU A 232 -8.09 30.68 -18.55
N VAL A 233 -9.39 30.53 -18.84
CA VAL A 233 -10.42 31.56 -18.63
C VAL A 233 -10.61 31.86 -17.14
N HIS A 234 -10.71 30.84 -16.29
CA HIS A 234 -10.93 30.99 -14.85
C HIS A 234 -9.79 31.77 -14.17
N HIS A 235 -8.54 31.43 -14.49
CA HIS A 235 -7.35 32.09 -13.94
C HIS A 235 -6.94 33.37 -14.68
N GLY A 236 -7.72 33.78 -15.67
CA GLY A 236 -7.56 35.06 -16.33
C GLY A 236 -6.49 35.13 -17.41
N TYR A 237 -5.96 34.01 -17.90
CA TYR A 237 -4.95 33.97 -18.95
C TYR A 237 -5.53 34.30 -20.33
N CYS A 238 -6.14 35.49 -20.52
CA CYS A 238 -6.96 35.85 -21.68
C CYS A 238 -6.24 35.62 -23.03
N ALA A 239 -5.02 36.13 -23.19
CA ALA A 239 -4.29 36.00 -24.45
C ALA A 239 -3.99 34.53 -24.79
N THR A 240 -3.66 33.73 -23.79
CA THR A 240 -3.44 32.29 -23.94
C THR A 240 -4.75 31.55 -24.21
N ALA A 241 -5.84 31.94 -23.54
CA ALA A 241 -7.18 31.39 -23.73
C ALA A 241 -7.72 31.64 -25.16
N GLU A 242 -7.50 32.83 -25.72
CA GLU A 242 -7.85 33.18 -27.09
C GLU A 242 -7.03 32.38 -28.11
N ALA A 243 -5.71 32.33 -27.93
CA ALA A 243 -4.82 31.56 -28.80
C ALA A 243 -5.14 30.05 -28.76
N PHE A 244 -5.45 29.52 -27.57
CA PHE A 244 -5.81 28.12 -27.39
C PHE A 244 -7.17 27.79 -28.03
N ALA A 245 -8.19 28.63 -27.83
CA ALA A 245 -9.51 28.51 -28.45
C ALA A 245 -9.42 28.45 -29.99
N LEU A 246 -8.65 29.37 -30.58
CA LEU A 246 -8.41 29.41 -32.04
C LEU A 246 -7.76 28.13 -32.55
N SER A 247 -6.74 27.62 -31.85
CA SER A 247 -6.00 26.42 -32.27
C SER A 247 -6.78 25.11 -32.12
N THR A 248 -7.77 25.08 -31.22
CA THR A 248 -8.51 23.86 -30.85
C THR A 248 -9.96 23.84 -31.34
N GLY A 249 -10.43 24.92 -31.96
CA GLY A 249 -11.83 25.08 -32.38
C GLY A 249 -12.81 25.18 -31.21
N GLN A 250 -12.32 25.42 -29.99
CA GLN A 250 -13.16 25.62 -28.81
C GLN A 250 -13.69 27.06 -28.79
N SER A 251 -14.91 27.24 -28.28
CA SER A 251 -15.44 28.56 -27.93
C SER A 251 -15.65 28.65 -26.42
N PHE A 252 -15.61 29.87 -25.88
CA PHE A 252 -16.01 30.13 -24.51
C PHE A 252 -16.92 31.35 -24.46
N ASP A 253 -17.96 31.25 -23.63
CA ASP A 253 -19.03 32.23 -23.50
C ASP A 253 -18.88 33.02 -22.19
N GLU A 254 -17.64 33.46 -21.91
CA GLU A 254 -17.35 34.38 -20.80
C GLU A 254 -16.88 35.71 -21.38
N ASP A 255 -17.54 36.80 -21.01
CA ASP A 255 -17.17 38.13 -21.47
C ASP A 255 -15.73 38.46 -21.03
N LEU A 256 -14.90 38.85 -22.00
CA LEU A 256 -13.52 39.32 -21.80
C LEU A 256 -13.41 40.40 -20.73
N SER A 257 -14.47 41.20 -20.56
CA SER A 257 -14.56 42.19 -19.49
C SER A 257 -14.56 41.53 -18.09
N SER A 258 -15.32 40.45 -17.91
CA SER A 258 -15.43 39.68 -16.66
C SER A 258 -14.08 39.06 -16.27
N ILE A 259 -13.36 38.51 -17.24
CA ILE A 259 -12.06 37.90 -17.03
C ILE A 259 -11.01 38.95 -16.60
N LYS A 260 -10.96 40.10 -17.28
CA LYS A 260 -10.07 41.23 -16.93
C LYS A 260 -10.41 41.83 -15.56
N ASN A 261 -11.70 41.90 -15.23
CA ASN A 261 -12.20 42.34 -13.94
C ASN A 261 -11.71 41.43 -12.81
N ARG A 262 -11.82 40.11 -12.99
CA ARG A 262 -11.31 39.10 -12.04
C ARG A 262 -9.79 39.21 -11.85
N GLN A 263 -9.03 39.38 -12.93
CA GLN A 263 -7.57 39.62 -12.85
C GLN A 263 -7.22 40.88 -12.06
N ARG A 264 -7.95 41.98 -12.28
CA ARG A 264 -7.71 43.25 -11.59
C ARG A 264 -7.94 43.12 -10.09
N ILE A 265 -9.02 42.44 -9.69
CA ILE A 265 -9.33 42.17 -8.28
C ILE A 265 -8.23 41.28 -7.66
N GLN A 266 -7.82 40.19 -8.34
CA GLN A 266 -6.74 39.32 -7.85
C GLN A 266 -5.41 40.07 -7.67
N LYS A 267 -5.02 40.95 -8.60
CA LYS A 267 -3.81 41.77 -8.47
C LYS A 267 -3.87 42.70 -7.25
N LEU A 268 -5.03 43.30 -6.96
CA LEU A 268 -5.20 44.17 -5.80
C LEU A 268 -5.09 43.38 -4.49
N VAL A 269 -5.67 42.17 -4.44
CA VAL A 269 -5.54 41.26 -3.28
C VAL A 269 -4.10 40.84 -3.06
N LEU A 270 -3.41 40.38 -4.11
CA LEU A 270 -2.00 39.95 -4.02
C LEU A 270 -1.05 41.09 -3.65
N ALA A 271 -1.39 42.33 -4.03
CA ALA A 271 -0.65 43.54 -3.65
C ALA A 271 -0.99 44.05 -2.23
N GLY A 272 -1.84 43.34 -1.46
CA GLY A 272 -2.27 43.75 -0.13
C GLY A 272 -3.26 44.92 -0.10
N ARG A 273 -3.75 45.36 -1.26
CA ARG A 273 -4.67 46.52 -1.42
C ARG A 273 -6.13 46.06 -1.26
N MET A 274 -6.44 45.50 -0.09
CA MET A 274 -7.72 44.85 0.18
C MET A 274 -8.93 45.80 0.09
N GLY A 275 -8.80 47.05 0.53
CA GLY A 275 -9.88 48.05 0.44
C GLY A 275 -10.28 48.34 -1.01
N GLU A 276 -9.30 48.50 -1.90
CA GLU A 276 -9.54 48.72 -3.32
C GLU A 276 -10.07 47.47 -4.03
N ALA A 277 -9.63 46.29 -3.62
CA ALA A 277 -10.16 45.02 -4.13
C ALA A 277 -11.66 44.88 -3.81
N ILE A 278 -12.06 45.22 -2.57
CA ILE A 278 -13.47 45.18 -2.14
C ILE A 278 -14.30 46.21 -2.91
N GLU A 279 -13.84 47.45 -3.01
CA GLU A 279 -14.53 48.50 -3.75
C GLU A 279 -14.70 48.13 -5.24
N THR A 280 -13.64 47.60 -5.85
CA THR A 280 -13.65 47.16 -7.24
C THR A 280 -14.62 45.99 -7.45
N THR A 281 -14.67 45.04 -6.51
CA THR A 281 -15.63 43.91 -6.55
C THR A 281 -17.08 44.39 -6.42
N GLN A 282 -17.36 45.31 -5.49
CA GLN A 282 -18.70 45.85 -5.26
C GLN A 282 -19.22 46.67 -6.46
N LYS A 283 -18.34 47.41 -7.15
CA LYS A 283 -18.70 48.14 -8.37
C LYS A 283 -19.04 47.22 -9.54
N LEU A 284 -18.34 46.08 -9.64
CA LEU A 284 -18.44 45.17 -10.78
C LEU A 284 -19.52 44.09 -10.60
N VAL A 285 -19.95 43.80 -9.37
CA VAL A 285 -21.06 42.88 -9.06
C VAL A 285 -22.02 43.55 -8.06
N PRO A 286 -22.94 44.41 -8.54
CA PRO A 286 -23.88 45.13 -7.68
C PRO A 286 -24.90 44.14 -7.10
N GLY A 287 -24.66 43.67 -5.86
CA GLY A 287 -25.58 42.77 -5.15
C GLY A 287 -24.93 41.75 -4.21
N SER A 288 -23.61 41.53 -4.28
CA SER A 288 -22.94 40.53 -3.40
C SER A 288 -22.81 40.98 -1.93
N ALA A 289 -23.01 42.27 -1.65
CA ALA A 289 -22.85 42.85 -0.31
C ALA A 289 -24.19 43.25 0.34
N ARG A 290 -25.12 42.31 0.55
CA ARG A 290 -26.12 42.42 1.61
C ARG A 290 -26.31 41.08 2.33
N GLY A 291 -25.53 40.93 3.40
CA GLY A 291 -25.72 40.05 4.54
C GLY A 291 -26.62 38.83 4.39
N GLN A 292 -26.03 37.69 4.03
CA GLN A 292 -26.28 36.41 4.70
C GLN A 292 -24.94 35.66 4.79
N PRO A 293 -24.52 35.16 5.97
CA PRO A 293 -23.57 34.07 6.01
C PRO A 293 -24.35 32.83 5.54
N LYS A 294 -24.36 32.59 4.23
CA LYS A 294 -24.83 31.32 3.66
C LYS A 294 -23.65 30.39 3.49
N PRO A 295 -23.88 29.10 3.74
CA PRO A 295 -22.89 28.19 4.29
C PRO A 295 -21.76 27.99 3.30
N ALA A 296 -20.58 27.67 3.81
CA ALA A 296 -19.65 26.85 3.04
C ALA A 296 -20.46 25.73 2.38
N VAL A 297 -20.19 25.45 1.09
CA VAL A 297 -20.36 24.17 0.36
C VAL A 297 -20.80 24.42 -1.10
N PRO A 298 -20.34 23.64 -2.11
CA PRO A 298 -19.24 22.68 -2.13
C PRO A 298 -18.13 23.12 -3.10
N ALA A 299 -16.89 22.81 -2.74
CA ALA A 299 -15.91 22.40 -3.74
C ALA A 299 -16.45 21.14 -4.42
N ALA A 300 -17.24 21.30 -5.49
CA ALA A 300 -17.58 20.20 -6.40
C ALA A 300 -16.50 20.12 -7.48
N LEU A 301 -15.29 19.81 -7.06
CA LEU A 301 -14.43 18.94 -7.86
C LEU A 301 -15.02 17.53 -7.71
N PRO A 302 -15.20 16.76 -8.79
CA PRO A 302 -15.37 15.32 -8.61
C PRO A 302 -14.16 14.80 -7.82
N PRO A 303 -14.37 13.95 -6.79
CA PRO A 303 -13.32 13.44 -5.94
C PRO A 303 -12.52 12.38 -6.70
N VAL A 304 -11.63 12.80 -7.61
CA VAL A 304 -10.74 11.87 -8.33
C VAL A 304 -9.29 12.38 -8.45
N LEU A 305 -8.95 13.62 -8.06
CA LEU A 305 -7.60 14.17 -8.30
C LEU A 305 -6.84 14.64 -7.07
N SER A 306 -7.20 14.18 -5.87
CA SER A 306 -6.39 14.41 -4.64
C SER A 306 -5.70 13.16 -4.08
N ARG A 307 -5.60 12.08 -4.86
CA ARG A 307 -4.72 10.93 -4.56
C ARG A 307 -4.07 10.41 -5.85
N TRP A 308 -3.00 11.09 -6.27
CA TRP A 308 -1.87 10.55 -7.02
C TRP A 308 -0.61 11.29 -6.56
#